data_AF-A0A950Q1I4-F1
#
_entry.id   AF-A0A950Q1I4-F1
#
_cell.length_a   1.000
_cell.length_b   1.000
_cell.length_c   1.000
_cell.angle_alpha   90.00
_cell.angle_beta   90.00
_cell.angle_gamma   90.00
#
_symmetry.space_group_name_H-M   'P 1'
#
loop_
_entity.id
_entity.type
_entity.pdbx_description
1 polymer ?
#
loop_
_entity_poly.entity_id
_entity_poly.type
_entity_poly.pdbx_seq_one_letter_code
_entity_poly.pdbx_strand_id
1 'polypeptide(L)' 'IFITAYPEKLLTGERPEPTNLIAKPFLPETVQATVGQALFFHPATRKAA' A
#
# COMPACT_ATOMS: atom_id res chain seq x y z
N ILE A 1 -3.06 -1.25 1.29
CA ILE A 1 -1.63 -1.60 1.42
C ILE A 1 -1.46 -3.03 0.93
N PHE A 2 -0.60 -3.26 -0.05
CA PHE A 2 -0.31 -4.59 -0.59
C PHE A 2 1.11 -5.02 -0.20
N ILE A 3 1.29 -6.31 0.13
CA ILE A 3 2.60 -6.88 0.47
C ILE A 3 2.92 -7.99 -0.54
N THR A 4 4.00 -7.85 -1.32
CA THR A 4 4.37 -8.83 -2.37
C THR A 4 5.88 -9.08 -2.42
N ALA A 5 6.29 -10.25 -2.89
CA ALA A 5 7.70 -10.52 -3.21
C ALA A 5 8.08 -10.13 -4.65
N TYR A 6 7.09 -9.70 -5.46
CA TYR A 6 7.25 -9.38 -6.88
C TYR A 6 6.63 -8.00 -7.18
N PRO A 7 7.22 -6.90 -6.68
CA PRO A 7 6.71 -5.54 -6.93
C PRO A 7 6.60 -5.20 -8.43
N GLU A 8 7.52 -5.72 -9.24
CA GLU A 8 7.58 -5.50 -10.69
C GLU A 8 6.34 -6.00 -11.46
N LYS A 9 5.57 -6.93 -10.90
CA LYS A 9 4.31 -7.40 -11.51
C LYS A 9 3.12 -6.51 -11.18
N LEU A 10 3.27 -5.57 -10.26
CA LEU A 10 2.22 -4.66 -9.80
C LEU A 10 2.50 -3.19 -10.16
N LEU A 11 3.65 -2.91 -10.79
CA LEU A 11 4.09 -1.60 -11.27
C LEU A 11 4.10 -1.55 -12.81
N THR A 12 3.10 -2.17 -13.44
CA THR A 12 3.03 -2.32 -14.90
C THR A 12 2.36 -1.14 -15.59
N GLY A 13 1.83 -0.15 -14.86
CA GLY A 13 1.14 1.03 -15.41
C GLY A 13 -0.20 0.78 -16.11
N GLU A 14 -0.52 -0.47 -16.48
CA GLU A 14 -1.73 -0.83 -17.26
C GLU A 14 -3.00 -1.03 -16.42
N ARG A 15 -2.89 -1.12 -15.09
CA ARG A 15 -4.01 -1.35 -14.17
C ARG A 15 -3.95 -0.34 -13.03
N PRO A 16 -5.07 -0.08 -12.32
CA PRO A 16 -5.03 0.77 -11.13
C PRO A 16 -3.99 0.23 -10.15
N GLU A 17 -2.87 0.93 -10.03
CA GLU A 17 -1.78 0.50 -9.16
C GLU A 17 -2.16 0.76 -7.70
N PRO A 18 -1.82 -0.15 -6.78
CA PRO A 18 -2.06 0.10 -5.36
C PRO A 18 -1.21 1.27 -4.87
N THR A 19 -1.84 2.26 -4.25
CA THR A 19 -1.18 3.48 -3.71
C THR A 19 -0.06 3.17 -2.70
N ASN A 20 -0.14 2.03 -2.01
CA ASN A 20 0.87 1.62 -1.02
C ASN A 20 1.24 0.15 -1.23
N LEU A 21 2.49 -0.12 -1.60
CA LEU A 21 3.07 -1.44 -1.83
C LEU A 21 4.31 -1.63 -0.95
N ILE A 22 4.41 -2.79 -0.27
CA ILE A 22 5.56 -3.18 0.56
C ILE A 22 6.17 -4.46 -0.06
N ALA A 23 7.43 -4.39 -0.47
CA ALA A 23 8.15 -5.54 -1.02
C ALA A 23 8.68 -6.45 0.10
N LYS A 24 8.67 -7.76 -0.11
CA LYS A 24 9.34 -8.74 0.76
C LYS A 24 10.82 -8.89 0.35
N PRO A 25 11.75 -9.11 1.31
CA PRO A 25 11.54 -9.06 2.77
C PRO A 25 11.41 -7.61 3.26
N PHE A 26 10.52 -7.37 4.22
CA PHE A 26 10.30 -6.06 4.81
C PHE A 26 10.70 -6.04 6.27
N LEU A 27 11.03 -4.85 6.77
CA LEU A 27 11.20 -4.59 8.19
C LEU A 27 9.83 -4.30 8.82
N PRO A 28 9.56 -4.76 10.06
CA PRO A 28 8.32 -4.46 10.77
C PRO A 28 8.03 -2.96 10.88
N GLU A 29 9.08 -2.15 11.05
CA GLU A 29 8.99 -0.68 11.11
C GLU A 29 8.46 -0.07 9.81
N THR A 30 8.85 -0.62 8.65
CA THR A 30 8.35 -0.19 7.34
C THR A 30 6.85 -0.43 7.21
N VAL A 31 6.35 -1.55 7.74
CA VAL A 31 4.91 -1.84 7.77
C VAL A 31 4.18 -0.84 8.65
N GLN A 32 4.68 -0.58 9.86
CA GLN A 32 4.07 0.36 10.79
C GLN A 32 4.02 1.79 10.22
N ALA A 33 5.11 2.27 9.62
CA ALA A 33 5.17 3.59 8.99
C ALA A 33 4.21 3.68 7.79
N THR A 34 4.14 2.64 6.95
CA THR A 34 3.24 2.62 5.78
C THR A 34 1.77 2.61 6.19
N VAL A 35 1.42 1.88 7.27
CA VAL A 35 0.08 1.90 7.86
C VAL A 35 -0.26 3.28 8.41
N GLY A 36 0.68 3.93 9.12
CA GLY A 36 0.50 5.30 9.61
C GLY A 36 0.25 6.31 8.49
N GLN A 37 1.04 6.24 7.42
CA GLN A 37 0.85 7.09 6.23
C GLN A 37 -0.49 6.81 5.55
N ALA A 38 -0.86 5.54 5.39
CA ALA A 38 -2.13 5.18 4.77
C ALA A 38 -3.33 5.71 5.58
N LEU A 39 -3.28 5.66 6.91
CA LEU A 39 -4.32 6.21 7.79
C LEU A 39 -4.36 7.73 7.77
N PHE A 40 -3.19 8.40 7.72
CA PHE A 40 -3.10 9.86 7.66
C PHE A 40 -3.65 10.42 6.35
N PHE A 41 -3.29 9.79 5.23
CA PHE A 41 -3.73 10.20 3.89
C PHE A 41 -5.04 9.56 3.45
N HIS A 42 -5.69 8.75 4.29
CA HIS A 42 -7.03 8.28 3.98
C HIS A 42 -8.00 9.47 4.14
N PRO A 43 -8.58 10.02 3.06
CA PRO A 43 -9.73 10.88 3.25
C PRO A 43 -10.75 10.03 4.00
N ALA A 44 -11.38 10.59 5.03
CA ALA A 44 -12.45 9.90 5.75
C ALA A 44 -13.50 9.47 4.71
N THR A 45 -13.40 8.23 4.24
CA THR A 45 -14.41 7.58 3.43
C THR A 45 -15.54 7.32 4.41
N ARG A 46 -16.33 8.38 4.61
CA ARG A 46 -17.68 8.28 5.12
C ARG A 46 -18.30 7.15 4.32
N LYS A 47 -18.62 6.04 5.02
CA LYS A 47 -19.17 4.81 4.47
C LYS A 47 -19.95 5.09 3.20
N ALA A 48 -19.47 4.60 2.06
CA ALA A 48 -20.34 4.39 0.92
C ALA A 48 -21.32 3.29 1.36
N ALA A 49 -22.53 3.72 1.68
CA ALA A 49 -23.68 2.87 1.95
C ALA A 49 -24.21 2.27 0.65
#